data_AF-A0A376WQX2-F1
#
_entry.id   AF-A0A376WQX2-F1
#
_cell.length_a   1.000
_cell.length_b   1.000
_cell.length_c   1.000
_cell.angle_alpha   90.00
_cell.angle_beta   90.00
_cell.angle_gamma   90.00
#
_symmetry.space_group_name_H-M   'P 1'
#
loop_
_entity.id
_entity.type
_entity.pdbx_description
1 polymer ?
#
loop_
_entity_poly.entity_id
_entity_poly.type
_entity_poly.pdbx_seq_one_letter_code
_entity_poly.pdbx_strand_id
1 'polypeptide(L)'
;MGNEVYQSQKCKLKYSKSQIDRAAQLIRHGCSDEERQQSIEMIQNFRELHLYPLMLMKNHLARAAAKVDKDKKILVARRLKRLSTIIDKLERPSLDGGRTSNAIKLTRMQDVGGCRAIVRNLDQLIQLKERLLKSKSVHRIVKEYDYLTPKDSGYSGIHLAYSCFDQKEDQYPWRKTKIEIQLRTQLQHAWATSLEIIDTLEGIKLKTSSEGHPEWRRFFYLAGCLVAHDEKACTLDELVVSQYEGELKELERTLSVRRKLSTYTIALNLTSDANLIKKLPKNHKGHYLVTMRNAENKPNTKTKKCS
;
A
#
# COMPACT_ATOMS: atom_id res chain seq x y z
N MET A 1 -29.03 -10.69 7.87
CA MET A 1 -27.67 -10.71 7.27
C MET A 1 -27.20 -9.36 6.74
N GLY A 2 -27.79 -8.78 5.68
CA GLY A 2 -27.31 -7.50 5.10
C GLY A 2 -27.33 -6.32 6.08
N ASN A 3 -28.39 -6.15 6.88
CA ASN A 3 -28.53 -5.01 7.79
C ASN A 3 -27.61 -5.13 9.03
N GLU A 4 -27.41 -6.33 9.58
CA GLU A 4 -26.57 -6.56 10.77
C GLU A 4 -25.09 -6.26 10.52
N VAL A 5 -24.57 -6.64 9.34
CA VAL A 5 -23.18 -6.32 8.94
C VAL A 5 -22.95 -4.82 8.76
N TYR A 6 -24.01 -4.06 8.41
CA TYR A 6 -23.94 -2.60 8.30
C TYR A 6 -23.99 -1.94 9.66
N GLN A 7 -24.83 -2.42 10.57
CA GLN A 7 -24.93 -1.87 11.93
C GLN A 7 -23.68 -2.18 12.75
N SER A 8 -23.11 -3.38 12.65
CA SER A 8 -21.90 -3.78 13.39
C SER A 8 -20.65 -2.99 13.02
N GLN A 9 -20.62 -2.34 11.85
CA GLN A 9 -19.49 -1.51 11.41
C GLN A 9 -19.62 -0.03 11.78
N LYS A 10 -20.77 0.41 12.31
CA LYS A 10 -20.93 1.80 12.76
C LYS A 10 -20.25 1.96 14.11
N CYS A 11 -19.14 2.70 14.10
CA CYS A 11 -18.50 3.15 15.33
C CYS A 11 -18.95 4.58 15.67
N LYS A 12 -19.26 4.83 16.95
CA LYS A 12 -19.48 6.18 17.47
C LYS A 12 -18.11 6.85 17.65
N LEU A 13 -17.95 8.03 17.06
CA LEU A 13 -16.77 8.85 17.31
C LEU A 13 -16.90 9.45 18.72
N LYS A 14 -16.06 9.00 19.65
CA LYS A 14 -16.06 9.39 21.07
C LYS A 14 -15.36 10.73 21.30
N TYR A 15 -14.44 11.10 20.40
CA TYR A 15 -13.57 12.26 20.55
C TYR A 15 -13.76 13.24 19.39
N SER A 16 -13.68 14.54 19.67
CA SER A 16 -13.71 15.56 18.62
C SER A 16 -12.49 15.47 17.70
N LYS A 17 -12.62 15.98 16.46
CA LYS A 17 -11.50 16.02 15.50
C LYS A 17 -10.29 16.79 16.03
N SER A 18 -10.50 17.85 16.81
CA SER A 18 -9.42 18.62 17.44
C SER A 18 -8.72 17.85 18.55
N GLN A 19 -9.41 17.01 19.31
CA GLN A 19 -8.78 16.09 20.28
C GLN A 19 -7.92 15.05 19.56
N ILE A 20 -8.44 14.45 18.48
CA ILE A 20 -7.71 13.45 17.68
C ILE A 20 -6.44 14.04 17.06
N ASP A 21 -6.51 15.26 16.50
CA ASP A 21 -5.34 15.91 15.93
C ASP A 21 -4.31 16.31 17.02
N ARG A 22 -4.75 16.69 18.23
CA ARG A 22 -3.86 16.91 19.37
C ARG A 22 -3.18 15.62 19.84
N ALA A 23 -3.92 14.53 19.95
CA ALA A 23 -3.36 13.21 20.28
C ALA A 23 -2.27 12.79 19.26
N ALA A 24 -2.53 13.00 17.97
CA ALA A 24 -1.54 12.74 16.92
C ALA A 24 -0.29 13.64 17.02
N GLN A 25 -0.46 14.88 17.49
CA GLN A 25 0.63 15.81 17.75
C GLN A 25 1.47 15.40 18.98
N LEU A 26 0.83 14.95 20.07
CA LEU A 26 1.53 14.46 21.26
C LEU A 26 2.43 13.28 20.93
N ILE A 27 1.90 12.28 20.20
CA ILE A 27 2.69 11.12 19.75
C ILE A 27 3.91 11.55 18.93
N ARG A 28 3.77 12.60 18.10
CA ARG A 28 4.86 13.09 17.25
C ARG A 28 5.99 13.77 18.05
N HIS A 29 5.65 14.56 19.06
CA HIS A 29 6.64 15.33 19.81
C HIS A 29 7.29 14.55 20.95
N GLY A 30 6.86 13.31 21.17
CA GLY A 30 7.19 12.55 22.36
C GLY A 30 6.27 12.95 23.51
N CYS A 31 5.73 11.96 24.20
CA CYS A 31 4.84 12.14 25.34
C CYS A 31 5.12 11.04 26.36
N SER A 32 4.59 11.18 27.58
CA SER A 32 4.63 10.11 28.59
C SER A 32 3.91 8.85 28.12
N ASP A 33 4.17 7.71 28.76
CA ASP A 33 3.55 6.43 28.41
C ASP A 33 2.02 6.49 28.58
N GLU A 34 1.54 7.16 29.63
CA GLU A 34 0.11 7.36 29.89
C GLU A 34 -0.55 8.21 28.81
N GLU A 35 0.06 9.34 28.43
CA GLU A 35 -0.43 10.21 27.35
C GLU A 35 -0.41 9.49 26.00
N ARG A 36 0.61 8.64 25.79
CA ARG A 36 0.75 7.84 24.57
C ARG A 36 -0.38 6.84 24.46
N GLN A 37 -0.69 6.12 25.53
CA GLN A 37 -1.78 5.15 25.56
C GLN A 37 -3.14 5.80 25.27
N GLN A 38 -3.44 6.93 25.94
CA GLN A 38 -4.66 7.69 25.69
C GLN A 38 -4.74 8.21 24.25
N SER A 39 -3.63 8.72 23.72
CA SER A 39 -3.56 9.22 22.35
C SER A 39 -3.80 8.11 21.32
N ILE A 40 -3.24 6.92 21.55
CA ILE A 40 -3.45 5.73 20.73
C ILE A 40 -4.93 5.32 20.72
N GLU A 41 -5.62 5.37 21.86
CA GLU A 41 -7.05 5.06 21.96
C GLU A 41 -7.91 6.03 21.13
N MET A 42 -7.60 7.34 21.17
CA MET A 42 -8.31 8.33 20.36
C MET A 42 -8.09 8.10 18.86
N ILE A 43 -6.85 7.81 18.47
CA ILE A 43 -6.48 7.50 17.08
C ILE A 43 -7.16 6.21 16.61
N GLN A 44 -7.20 5.18 17.46
CA GLN A 44 -7.88 3.93 17.16
C GLN A 44 -9.38 4.13 16.98
N ASN A 45 -10.05 4.90 17.84
CA ASN A 45 -11.48 5.20 17.67
C ASN A 45 -11.75 5.96 16.35
N PHE A 46 -10.90 6.93 15.98
CA PHE A 46 -10.99 7.60 14.68
C PHE A 46 -10.76 6.64 13.51
N ARG A 47 -9.79 5.73 13.63
CA ARG A 47 -9.51 4.69 12.65
C ARG A 47 -10.70 3.75 12.47
N GLU A 48 -11.32 3.30 13.55
CA GLU A 48 -12.51 2.42 13.53
C GLU A 48 -13.74 3.10 12.90
N LEU A 49 -13.91 4.40 13.08
CA LEU A 49 -14.97 5.18 12.41
C LEU A 49 -14.95 4.99 10.88
N HIS A 50 -13.77 4.73 10.28
CA HIS A 50 -13.64 4.54 8.83
C HIS A 50 -14.22 3.21 8.34
N LEU A 51 -14.48 2.23 9.20
CA LEU A 51 -14.99 0.91 8.79
C LEU A 51 -16.30 1.02 8.00
N TYR A 52 -17.24 1.83 8.48
CA TYR A 52 -18.53 2.02 7.82
C TYR A 52 -18.44 2.74 6.47
N PRO A 53 -17.82 3.94 6.35
CA PRO A 53 -17.56 4.56 5.05
C PRO A 53 -16.79 3.64 4.09
N LEU A 54 -15.80 2.91 4.58
CA LEU A 54 -14.98 2.02 3.77
C LEU A 54 -15.80 0.87 3.17
N MET A 55 -16.74 0.29 3.90
CA MET A 55 -17.66 -0.72 3.38
C MET A 55 -18.53 -0.14 2.24
N LEU A 56 -19.08 1.05 2.42
CA LEU A 56 -19.92 1.70 1.42
C LEU A 56 -19.12 2.03 0.16
N MET A 57 -17.91 2.57 0.32
CA MET A 57 -17.02 2.87 -0.79
C MET A 57 -16.58 1.61 -1.53
N LYS A 58 -16.32 0.49 -0.82
CA LYS A 58 -16.06 -0.81 -1.46
C LYS A 58 -17.26 -1.25 -2.32
N ASN A 59 -18.47 -1.17 -1.80
CA ASN A 59 -19.68 -1.57 -2.53
C ASN A 59 -19.97 -0.64 -3.72
N HIS A 60 -19.69 0.66 -3.56
CA HIS A 60 -19.76 1.63 -4.65
C HIS A 60 -18.76 1.28 -5.77
N LEU A 61 -17.50 1.04 -5.43
CA LEU A 61 -16.45 0.66 -6.37
C LEU A 61 -16.74 -0.67 -7.06
N ALA A 62 -17.20 -1.69 -6.32
CA ALA A 62 -17.56 -2.99 -6.88
C ALA A 62 -18.71 -2.89 -7.90
N ARG A 63 -19.73 -2.06 -7.63
CA ARG A 63 -20.82 -1.82 -8.59
C ARG A 63 -20.34 -1.09 -9.84
N ALA A 64 -19.40 -0.15 -9.70
CA ALA A 64 -18.80 0.53 -10.85
C ALA A 64 -17.95 -0.44 -11.69
N ALA A 65 -17.12 -1.26 -11.03
CA ALA A 65 -16.27 -2.27 -11.67
C ALA A 65 -17.08 -3.31 -12.44
N ALA A 66 -18.18 -3.81 -11.88
CA ALA A 66 -19.07 -4.78 -12.55
C ALA A 66 -19.71 -4.24 -13.85
N LYS A 67 -19.74 -2.92 -14.06
CA LYS A 67 -20.21 -2.29 -15.31
C LYS A 67 -19.11 -2.12 -16.36
N VAL A 68 -17.84 -2.25 -15.97
CA VAL A 68 -16.68 -2.21 -16.86
C VAL A 68 -16.36 -3.62 -17.35
N ASP A 69 -16.43 -4.60 -16.45
CA ASP A 69 -16.09 -5.99 -16.74
C ASP A 69 -17.27 -6.91 -16.46
N LYS A 70 -17.92 -7.37 -17.53
CA LYS A 70 -19.09 -8.26 -17.46
C LYS A 70 -18.73 -9.62 -16.88
N ASP A 71 -17.49 -10.06 -17.04
CA ASP A 71 -16.98 -11.33 -16.50
C ASP A 71 -16.68 -11.24 -14.99
N LYS A 72 -16.78 -10.05 -14.40
CA LYS A 72 -16.55 -9.78 -12.97
C LYS A 72 -15.17 -10.25 -12.48
N LYS A 73 -14.14 -10.16 -13.33
CA LYS A 73 -12.75 -10.51 -13.02
C LYS A 73 -12.00 -9.37 -12.32
N ILE A 74 -12.50 -8.12 -12.40
CA ILE A 74 -11.93 -6.99 -11.63
C ILE A 74 -11.99 -7.28 -10.13
N LEU A 75 -10.82 -7.34 -9.50
CA LEU A 75 -10.70 -7.57 -8.07
C LEU A 75 -10.87 -6.24 -7.32
N VAL A 76 -11.86 -6.19 -6.42
CA VAL A 76 -12.10 -5.04 -5.55
C VAL A 76 -11.84 -5.40 -4.09
N ALA A 77 -10.85 -4.75 -3.51
CA ALA A 77 -10.44 -4.93 -2.12
C ALA A 77 -10.65 -3.64 -1.32
N ARG A 78 -10.75 -3.80 0.01
CA ARG A 78 -10.71 -2.69 0.97
C ARG A 78 -9.65 -2.96 2.01
N ARG A 79 -9.01 -1.89 2.49
CA ARG A 79 -7.98 -1.92 3.53
C ARG A 79 -8.24 -0.79 4.51
N LEU A 80 -8.32 -1.12 5.78
CA LEU A 80 -8.13 -0.15 6.85
C LEU A 80 -6.64 -0.10 7.17
N LYS A 81 -6.04 1.08 7.19
CA LYS A 81 -4.62 1.24 7.50
C LYS A 81 -4.33 0.63 8.88
N ARG A 82 -3.17 -0.01 9.07
CA ARG A 82 -2.84 -0.60 10.39
C ARG A 82 -2.54 0.52 11.38
N LEU A 83 -2.91 0.33 12.65
CA LEU A 83 -2.66 1.33 13.70
C LEU A 83 -1.17 1.63 13.82
N SER A 84 -0.32 0.60 13.89
CA SER A 84 1.14 0.76 13.88
C SER A 84 1.62 1.63 12.72
N THR A 85 1.18 1.37 11.50
CA THR A 85 1.56 2.20 10.32
C THR A 85 1.04 3.63 10.39
N ILE A 86 -0.04 3.92 11.13
CA ILE A 86 -0.48 5.30 11.40
C ILE A 86 0.48 5.94 12.40
N ILE A 87 0.79 5.25 13.50
CA ILE A 87 1.74 5.71 14.52
C ILE A 87 3.13 5.96 13.92
N ASP A 88 3.68 5.00 13.17
CA ASP A 88 4.96 5.13 12.46
C ASP A 88 4.97 6.33 11.50
N LYS A 89 3.82 6.66 10.88
CA LYS A 89 3.68 7.82 9.97
C LYS A 89 3.63 9.15 10.74
N LEU A 90 3.16 9.14 11.98
CA LEU A 90 3.12 10.32 12.84
C LEU A 90 4.47 10.61 13.49
N GLU A 91 5.19 9.56 13.90
CA GLU A 91 6.47 9.65 14.62
C GLU A 91 7.66 9.90 13.68
N ARG A 92 7.63 9.37 12.44
CA ARG A 92 8.76 9.54 11.53
C ARG A 92 8.96 11.01 11.10
N PRO A 93 10.22 11.42 10.84
CA PRO A 93 10.52 12.67 10.15
C PRO A 93 9.81 12.76 8.80
N SER A 94 9.71 13.98 8.27
CA SER A 94 9.27 14.20 6.88
C SER A 94 10.10 13.37 5.90
N LEU A 95 9.50 13.03 4.75
CA LEU A 95 10.12 12.17 3.74
C LEU A 95 11.28 12.84 2.98
N ASP A 96 11.58 14.11 3.26
CA ASP A 96 12.65 14.90 2.67
C ASP A 96 13.94 14.90 3.51
N GLY A 97 14.15 13.85 4.32
CA GLY A 97 15.33 13.72 5.18
C GLY A 97 15.28 14.62 6.41
N GLY A 98 14.08 14.96 6.90
CA GLY A 98 13.91 15.85 8.06
C GLY A 98 14.12 17.33 7.77
N ARG A 99 14.14 17.74 6.49
CA ARG A 99 14.23 19.17 6.09
C ARG A 99 12.97 19.94 6.47
N THR A 100 11.82 19.27 6.55
CA THR A 100 10.57 19.85 7.02
C THR A 100 10.06 19.17 8.29
N SER A 101 9.22 19.85 9.06
CA SER A 101 8.54 19.21 10.18
C SER A 101 7.36 18.39 9.67
N ASN A 102 7.18 17.17 10.19
CA ASN A 102 5.98 16.38 9.91
C ASN A 102 4.76 17.11 10.53
N ALA A 103 3.98 17.80 9.70
CA ALA A 103 2.82 18.59 10.15
C ALA A 103 1.47 17.92 9.82
N ILE A 104 1.46 16.60 9.64
CA ILE A 104 0.26 15.87 9.21
C ILE A 104 -0.86 16.01 10.24
N LYS A 105 -2.04 16.47 9.81
CA LYS A 105 -3.27 16.36 10.60
C LYS A 105 -3.94 15.03 10.30
N LEU A 106 -4.04 14.15 11.30
CA LEU A 106 -4.59 12.81 11.14
C LEU A 106 -6.01 12.86 10.57
N THR A 107 -6.83 13.81 11.01
CA THR A 107 -8.21 13.95 10.55
C THR A 107 -8.34 14.38 9.08
N ARG A 108 -7.25 14.85 8.47
CA ARG A 108 -7.16 15.20 7.03
C ARG A 108 -6.54 14.10 6.19
N MET A 109 -6.03 13.02 6.79
CA MET A 109 -5.44 11.91 6.05
C MET A 109 -6.49 11.23 5.18
N GLN A 110 -6.15 11.04 3.90
CA GLN A 110 -7.02 10.40 2.92
C GLN A 110 -6.91 8.87 2.95
N ASP A 111 -5.77 8.37 3.43
CA ASP A 111 -5.37 6.96 3.37
C ASP A 111 -5.59 6.18 4.68
N VAL A 112 -6.47 6.66 5.57
CA VAL A 112 -6.87 5.89 6.78
C VAL A 112 -7.72 4.68 6.37
N GLY A 113 -8.71 4.90 5.51
CA GLY A 113 -9.45 3.85 4.82
C GLY A 113 -9.19 3.94 3.31
N GLY A 114 -8.91 2.80 2.67
CA GLY A 114 -8.65 2.74 1.24
C GLY A 114 -9.32 1.57 0.54
N CYS A 115 -9.88 1.80 -0.65
CA CYS A 115 -10.30 0.75 -1.57
C CYS A 115 -9.32 0.63 -2.72
N ARG A 116 -9.22 -0.56 -3.30
CA ARG A 116 -8.42 -0.82 -4.50
C ARG A 116 -9.25 -1.58 -5.52
N ALA A 117 -9.17 -1.18 -6.78
CA ALA A 117 -9.61 -1.97 -7.91
C ALA A 117 -8.40 -2.37 -8.75
N ILE A 118 -8.25 -3.67 -9.01
CA ILE A 118 -7.22 -4.22 -9.88
C ILE A 118 -7.90 -4.67 -11.16
N VAL A 119 -7.63 -3.97 -12.24
CA VAL A 119 -8.22 -4.19 -13.57
C VAL A 119 -7.22 -4.87 -14.50
N ARG A 120 -7.71 -5.44 -15.61
CA ARG A 120 -6.87 -6.15 -16.58
C ARG A 120 -5.78 -5.26 -17.18
N ASN A 121 -6.17 -4.09 -17.68
CA ASN A 121 -5.34 -3.24 -18.51
C ASN A 121 -5.76 -1.77 -18.40
N LEU A 122 -5.02 -0.90 -19.10
CA LEU A 122 -5.23 0.54 -19.07
C LEU A 122 -6.62 0.96 -19.56
N ASP A 123 -7.16 0.31 -20.58
CA ASP A 123 -8.52 0.61 -21.09
C ASP A 123 -9.58 0.46 -20.01
N GLN A 124 -9.57 -0.66 -19.27
CA GLN A 124 -10.50 -0.87 -18.17
C GLN A 124 -10.26 0.12 -17.03
N LEU A 125 -9.01 0.52 -16.81
CA LEU A 125 -8.65 1.49 -15.78
C LEU A 125 -9.28 2.85 -16.09
N ILE A 126 -9.13 3.33 -17.33
CA ILE A 126 -9.70 4.59 -17.81
C ILE A 126 -11.23 4.53 -17.78
N GLN A 127 -11.84 3.45 -18.28
CA GLN A 127 -13.29 3.28 -18.23
C GLN A 127 -13.83 3.29 -16.79
N LEU A 128 -13.15 2.64 -15.84
CA LEU A 128 -13.54 2.63 -14.44
C LEU A 128 -13.39 4.03 -13.81
N LYS A 129 -12.27 4.73 -14.10
CA LYS A 129 -12.03 6.11 -13.67
C LYS A 129 -13.17 7.02 -14.13
N GLU A 130 -13.50 7.00 -15.42
CA GLU A 130 -14.57 7.83 -15.98
C GLU A 130 -15.94 7.54 -15.35
N ARG A 131 -16.28 6.26 -15.14
CA ARG A 131 -17.54 5.88 -14.50
C ARG A 131 -17.64 6.39 -13.07
N LEU A 132 -16.53 6.39 -12.33
CA LEU A 132 -16.46 6.93 -10.97
C LEU A 132 -16.59 8.45 -10.97
N LEU A 133 -15.91 9.15 -11.89
CA LEU A 133 -16.01 10.61 -12.05
C LEU A 133 -17.42 11.07 -12.42
N LYS A 134 -18.11 10.33 -13.31
CA LYS A 134 -19.49 10.61 -13.75
C LYS A 134 -20.55 10.17 -12.72
N SER A 135 -20.16 9.56 -11.60
CA SER A 135 -21.10 8.97 -10.66
C SER A 135 -21.85 10.01 -9.83
N LYS A 136 -23.19 9.95 -9.84
CA LYS A 136 -24.07 10.78 -8.99
C LYS A 136 -24.24 10.19 -7.59
N SER A 137 -23.12 9.97 -6.91
CA SER A 137 -23.08 9.44 -5.54
C SER A 137 -23.14 10.56 -4.50
N VAL A 138 -23.62 10.24 -3.28
CA VAL A 138 -23.50 11.12 -2.10
C VAL A 138 -22.06 11.21 -1.58
N HIS A 139 -21.18 10.34 -2.07
CA HIS A 139 -19.73 10.39 -1.88
C HIS A 139 -19.10 11.12 -3.07
N ARG A 140 -18.30 12.16 -2.80
CA ARG A 140 -17.73 13.02 -3.85
C ARG A 140 -16.22 12.82 -3.94
N ILE A 141 -15.69 12.80 -5.17
CA ILE A 141 -14.25 12.92 -5.39
C ILE A 141 -13.88 14.37 -5.10
N VAL A 142 -12.95 14.58 -4.17
CA VAL A 142 -12.45 15.91 -3.81
C VAL A 142 -11.04 16.17 -4.35
N LYS A 143 -10.33 15.11 -4.73
CA LYS A 143 -9.02 15.23 -5.38
C LYS A 143 -8.74 14.00 -6.21
N GLU A 144 -8.14 14.23 -7.37
CA GLU A 144 -7.61 13.21 -8.25
C GLU A 144 -6.08 13.33 -8.28
N TYR A 145 -5.41 12.19 -8.30
CA TYR A 145 -3.99 12.11 -8.58
C TYR A 145 -3.77 11.09 -9.69
N ASP A 146 -3.35 11.58 -10.84
CA ASP A 146 -3.01 10.75 -11.99
C ASP A 146 -1.50 10.48 -11.98
N TYR A 147 -1.12 9.23 -11.72
CA TYR A 147 0.26 8.76 -11.80
C TYR A 147 0.39 7.67 -12.87
N LEU A 148 -0.30 7.80 -14.00
CA LEU A 148 -0.08 6.87 -15.12
C LEU A 148 1.33 7.01 -15.68
N THR A 149 1.86 8.24 -15.74
CA THR A 149 3.30 8.47 -15.85
C THR A 149 3.97 8.11 -14.51
N PRO A 150 4.95 7.19 -14.51
CA PRO A 150 5.62 6.78 -13.28
C PRO A 150 6.26 7.95 -12.55
N LYS A 151 6.21 7.91 -11.22
CA LYS A 151 7.03 8.79 -10.36
C LYS A 151 8.51 8.40 -10.45
N ASP A 152 9.38 9.23 -9.86
CA ASP A 152 10.81 8.90 -9.67
C ASP A 152 11.05 7.58 -8.92
N SER A 153 10.08 7.13 -8.14
CA SER A 153 10.13 5.82 -7.49
C SER A 153 9.78 4.64 -8.42
N GLY A 154 9.35 4.89 -9.66
CA GLY A 154 8.74 3.93 -10.58
C GLY A 154 7.25 3.67 -10.31
N TYR A 155 6.66 4.32 -9.31
CA TYR A 155 5.27 4.09 -8.94
C TYR A 155 4.29 4.63 -9.97
N SER A 156 3.34 3.78 -10.40
CA SER A 156 2.20 4.19 -11.25
C SER A 156 0.82 3.76 -10.71
N GLY A 157 -0.22 4.47 -11.19
CA GLY A 157 -1.63 4.19 -10.95
C GLY A 157 -2.44 5.45 -10.60
N ILE A 158 -3.77 5.35 -10.54
CA ILE A 158 -4.64 6.50 -10.28
C ILE A 158 -5.19 6.45 -8.86
N HIS A 159 -5.13 7.59 -8.15
CA HIS A 159 -5.73 7.74 -6.82
C HIS A 159 -6.87 8.75 -6.85
N LEU A 160 -8.02 8.36 -6.31
CA LEU A 160 -9.18 9.23 -6.13
C LEU A 160 -9.45 9.40 -4.64
N ALA A 161 -9.31 10.61 -4.12
CA ALA A 161 -9.66 10.92 -2.75
C ALA A 161 -11.16 11.26 -2.67
N TYR A 162 -11.93 10.40 -2.04
CA TYR A 162 -13.36 10.63 -1.78
C TYR A 162 -13.59 11.33 -0.45
N SER A 163 -14.64 12.14 -0.41
CA SER A 163 -15.28 12.65 0.79
C SER A 163 -16.67 12.02 0.92
N CYS A 164 -16.91 11.34 2.03
CA CYS A 164 -18.17 10.64 2.24
C CYS A 164 -19.24 11.55 2.85
N PHE A 165 -20.46 11.50 2.32
CA PHE A 165 -21.64 12.17 2.88
C PHE A 165 -21.55 13.71 2.93
N ASP A 166 -20.90 14.36 1.96
CA ASP A 166 -20.73 15.82 1.97
C ASP A 166 -22.05 16.61 2.03
N GLN A 167 -23.11 16.07 1.41
CA GLN A 167 -24.41 16.71 1.26
C GLN A 167 -25.41 16.43 2.40
N LYS A 168 -25.04 15.65 3.42
CA LYS A 168 -25.92 15.40 4.56
C LYS A 168 -25.69 16.46 5.65
N GLU A 169 -26.76 16.77 6.40
CA GLU A 169 -26.70 17.56 7.64
C GLU A 169 -25.72 16.94 8.65
N ASP A 170 -25.24 17.73 9.60
CA ASP A 170 -24.19 17.38 10.57
C ASP A 170 -24.59 16.31 11.62
N GLN A 171 -25.64 15.54 11.33
CA GLN A 171 -26.21 14.52 12.22
C GLN A 171 -25.32 13.27 12.38
N TYR A 172 -24.40 12.99 11.45
CA TYR A 172 -23.63 11.73 11.43
C TYR A 172 -22.13 11.89 11.70
N PRO A 173 -21.53 11.08 12.59
CA PRO A 173 -20.11 11.22 12.96
C PRO A 173 -19.13 10.88 11.81
N TRP A 174 -19.55 10.08 10.83
CA TRP A 174 -18.74 9.67 9.67
C TRP A 174 -18.84 10.63 8.47
N ARG A 175 -19.41 11.83 8.68
CA ARG A 175 -19.50 12.87 7.65
C ARG A 175 -18.12 13.42 7.29
N LYS A 176 -17.91 13.69 6.00
CA LYS A 176 -16.65 14.20 5.41
C LYS A 176 -15.45 13.29 5.66
N THR A 177 -15.66 12.05 6.09
CA THR A 177 -14.60 11.04 6.21
C THR A 177 -13.98 10.81 4.84
N LYS A 178 -12.66 10.83 4.80
CA LYS A 178 -11.90 10.65 3.57
C LYS A 178 -11.60 9.18 3.34
N ILE A 179 -11.79 8.73 2.10
CA ILE A 179 -11.45 7.37 1.67
C ILE A 179 -10.69 7.48 0.36
N GLU A 180 -9.52 6.85 0.30
CA GLU A 180 -8.73 6.77 -0.94
C GLU A 180 -9.21 5.58 -1.79
N ILE A 181 -9.44 5.80 -3.08
CA ILE A 181 -9.64 4.72 -4.06
C ILE A 181 -8.41 4.66 -4.97
N GLN A 182 -7.74 3.52 -5.00
CA GLN A 182 -6.61 3.23 -5.86
C GLN A 182 -7.08 2.39 -7.06
N LEU A 183 -6.91 2.88 -8.28
CA LEU A 183 -7.13 2.13 -9.51
C LEU A 183 -5.78 1.73 -10.07
N ARG A 184 -5.59 0.43 -10.30
CA ARG A 184 -4.36 -0.12 -10.86
C ARG A 184 -4.66 -1.20 -11.86
N THR A 185 -3.82 -1.32 -12.88
CA THR A 185 -3.77 -2.53 -13.71
C THR A 185 -3.14 -3.68 -12.93
N GLN A 186 -3.17 -4.88 -13.49
CA GLN A 186 -2.50 -6.04 -12.93
C GLN A 186 -0.98 -5.83 -12.82
N LEU A 187 -0.32 -5.27 -13.84
CA LEU A 187 1.12 -5.03 -13.82
C LEU A 187 1.51 -3.94 -12.80
N GLN A 188 0.77 -2.82 -12.74
CA GLN A 188 0.98 -1.79 -11.72
C GLN A 188 0.77 -2.34 -10.30
N HIS A 189 -0.20 -3.23 -10.11
CA HIS A 189 -0.39 -3.89 -8.83
C HIS A 189 0.77 -4.84 -8.50
N ALA A 190 1.21 -5.67 -9.44
CA ALA A 190 2.32 -6.59 -9.27
C ALA A 190 3.61 -5.83 -8.88
N TRP A 191 3.95 -4.77 -9.62
CA TRP A 191 5.08 -3.89 -9.30
C TRP A 191 5.01 -3.36 -7.87
N ALA A 192 3.85 -2.82 -7.46
CA ALA A 192 3.68 -2.23 -6.14
C ALA A 192 3.76 -3.26 -5.01
N THR A 193 3.32 -4.49 -5.27
CA THR A 193 3.41 -5.63 -4.34
C THR A 193 4.85 -6.14 -4.25
N SER A 194 5.57 -6.26 -5.36
CA SER A 194 6.99 -6.62 -5.35
C SER A 194 7.81 -5.63 -4.52
N LEU A 195 7.52 -4.33 -4.62
CA LEU A 195 8.17 -3.32 -3.79
C LEU A 195 7.84 -3.51 -2.29
N GLU A 196 6.59 -3.83 -1.93
CA GLU A 196 6.22 -4.13 -0.53
C GLU A 196 6.93 -5.36 0.03
N ILE A 197 7.05 -6.41 -0.78
CA ILE A 197 7.72 -7.66 -0.41
C ILE A 197 9.20 -7.38 -0.14
N ILE A 198 9.87 -6.69 -1.06
CA ILE A 198 11.29 -6.34 -0.93
C ILE A 198 11.51 -5.41 0.27
N ASP A 199 10.73 -4.34 0.43
CA ASP A 199 10.83 -3.44 1.60
C ASP A 199 10.72 -4.23 2.92
N THR A 200 9.75 -5.14 3.00
CA THR A 200 9.49 -5.90 4.25
C THR A 200 10.60 -6.91 4.53
N LEU A 201 11.04 -7.67 3.52
CA LEU A 201 11.88 -8.85 3.73
C LEU A 201 13.38 -8.55 3.66
N GLU A 202 13.78 -7.50 2.93
CA GLU A 202 15.15 -6.98 2.97
C GLU A 202 15.33 -5.97 4.12
N GLY A 203 14.25 -5.61 4.82
CA GLY A 203 14.28 -4.58 5.87
C GLY A 203 14.60 -3.18 5.34
N ILE A 204 14.43 -2.96 4.04
CA ILE A 204 14.71 -1.68 3.38
C ILE A 204 13.46 -0.79 3.37
N LYS A 205 13.65 0.52 3.42
CA LYS A 205 12.56 1.50 3.56
C LYS A 205 12.35 2.30 2.28
N LEU A 206 12.26 1.66 1.11
CA LEU A 206 12.16 2.38 -0.18
C LEU A 206 10.88 3.21 -0.28
N LYS A 207 9.76 2.76 0.31
CA LYS A 207 8.50 3.53 0.34
C LYS A 207 8.52 4.74 1.26
N THR A 208 9.32 4.70 2.32
CA THR A 208 9.22 5.64 3.45
C THR A 208 10.49 6.44 3.68
N SER A 209 11.50 6.28 2.83
CA SER A 209 12.72 7.06 2.79
C SER A 209 13.14 7.27 1.33
N SER A 210 13.69 8.43 1.02
CA SER A 210 14.35 8.73 -0.27
C SER A 210 15.84 8.35 -0.27
N GLU A 211 16.41 7.95 0.86
CA GLU A 211 17.85 7.72 1.03
C GLU A 211 18.24 6.23 1.00
N GLY A 212 19.46 5.94 0.55
CA GLY A 212 20.03 4.59 0.53
C GLY A 212 19.51 3.67 -0.58
N HIS A 213 20.17 2.53 -0.77
CA HIS A 213 19.80 1.48 -1.74
C HIS A 213 19.60 1.96 -3.19
N PRO A 214 20.58 2.67 -3.80
CA PRO A 214 20.44 3.25 -5.14
C PRO A 214 20.12 2.20 -6.21
N GLU A 215 20.71 1.01 -6.12
CA GLU A 215 20.46 -0.10 -7.05
C GLU A 215 18.99 -0.56 -7.02
N TRP A 216 18.42 -0.73 -5.82
CA TRP A 216 17.01 -1.10 -5.68
C TRP A 216 16.07 0.00 -6.19
N ARG A 217 16.39 1.26 -5.89
CA ARG A 217 15.60 2.40 -6.39
C ARG A 217 15.63 2.46 -7.90
N ARG A 218 16.80 2.28 -8.50
CA ARG A 218 16.97 2.26 -9.94
C ARG A 218 16.24 1.08 -10.57
N PHE A 219 16.34 -0.12 -9.98
CA PHE A 219 15.61 -1.31 -10.42
C PHE A 219 14.09 -1.04 -10.47
N PHE A 220 13.52 -0.52 -9.37
CA PHE A 220 12.08 -0.25 -9.31
C PHE A 220 11.64 0.90 -10.22
N TYR A 221 12.46 1.95 -10.37
CA TYR A 221 12.23 3.02 -11.33
C TYR A 221 12.14 2.49 -12.76
N LEU A 222 13.16 1.74 -13.20
CA LEU A 222 13.23 1.15 -14.54
C LEU A 222 12.05 0.21 -14.79
N ALA A 223 11.77 -0.70 -13.85
CA ALA A 223 10.64 -1.62 -13.95
C ALA A 223 9.31 -0.88 -14.06
N GLY A 224 9.14 0.22 -13.33
CA GLY A 224 7.94 1.06 -13.39
C GLY A 224 7.77 1.75 -14.74
N CYS A 225 8.86 2.29 -15.28
CA CYS A 225 8.90 2.91 -16.61
C CYS A 225 8.57 1.91 -17.72
N LEU A 226 9.17 0.72 -17.68
CA LEU A 226 8.92 -0.33 -18.67
C LEU A 226 7.48 -0.87 -18.59
N VAL A 227 6.91 -1.01 -17.38
CA VAL A 227 5.48 -1.35 -17.22
C VAL A 227 4.58 -0.27 -17.83
N ALA A 228 4.84 1.01 -17.56
CA ALA A 228 4.05 2.08 -18.12
C ALA A 228 4.18 2.18 -19.65
N HIS A 229 5.35 1.85 -20.20
CA HIS A 229 5.59 1.75 -21.64
C HIS A 229 4.79 0.61 -22.26
N ASP A 230 4.89 -0.61 -21.71
CA ASP A 230 4.18 -1.80 -22.18
C ASP A 230 2.65 -1.60 -22.16
N GLU A 231 2.15 -0.96 -21.10
CA GLU A 231 0.72 -0.65 -20.97
C GLU A 231 0.26 0.54 -21.83
N LYS A 232 1.17 1.19 -22.56
CA LYS A 232 0.92 2.43 -23.33
C LYS A 232 0.41 3.60 -22.49
N ALA A 233 0.70 3.58 -21.19
CA ALA A 233 0.40 4.68 -20.27
C ALA A 233 1.39 5.84 -20.44
N CYS A 234 2.65 5.52 -20.74
CA CYS A 234 3.70 6.48 -21.05
C CYS A 234 4.70 5.85 -22.02
N THR A 235 4.75 6.32 -23.26
CA THR A 235 5.66 5.77 -24.27
C THR A 235 7.09 6.29 -24.09
N LEU A 236 8.05 5.47 -24.48
CA LEU A 236 9.49 5.74 -24.43
C LEU A 236 10.04 5.41 -25.81
N ASP A 237 11.12 6.07 -26.21
CA ASP A 237 11.79 5.75 -27.47
C ASP A 237 12.41 4.34 -27.41
N GLU A 238 12.43 3.64 -28.55
CA GLU A 238 12.92 2.25 -28.63
C GLU A 238 14.36 2.08 -28.10
N LEU A 239 15.22 3.08 -28.37
CA LEU A 239 16.59 3.12 -27.85
C LEU A 239 16.60 3.18 -26.31
N VAL A 240 15.72 3.98 -25.71
CA VAL A 240 15.61 4.11 -24.25
C VAL A 240 15.06 2.83 -23.64
N VAL A 241 14.06 2.22 -24.27
CA VAL A 241 13.53 0.91 -23.85
C VAL A 241 14.63 -0.14 -23.83
N SER A 242 15.40 -0.26 -24.91
CA SER A 242 16.50 -1.22 -25.01
C SER A 242 17.56 -1.01 -23.91
N GLN A 243 17.93 0.26 -23.66
CA GLN A 243 18.85 0.61 -22.57
C GLN A 243 18.28 0.24 -21.19
N TYR A 244 17.01 0.58 -20.93
CA TYR A 244 16.34 0.30 -19.65
C TYR A 244 16.20 -1.19 -19.41
N GLU A 245 15.88 -1.98 -20.44
CA GLU A 245 15.83 -3.43 -20.35
C GLU A 245 17.20 -4.05 -20.06
N GLY A 246 18.25 -3.55 -20.71
CA GLY A 246 19.63 -3.97 -20.48
C GLY A 246 20.06 -3.72 -19.03
N GLU A 247 19.84 -2.49 -18.54
CA GLU A 247 20.15 -2.09 -17.17
C GLU A 247 19.32 -2.87 -16.14
N LEU A 248 18.01 -3.06 -16.40
CA LEU A 248 17.13 -3.81 -15.52
C LEU A 248 17.56 -5.28 -15.40
N LYS A 249 17.98 -5.92 -16.51
CA LYS A 249 18.49 -7.30 -16.49
C LYS A 249 19.76 -7.43 -15.64
N GLU A 250 20.66 -6.46 -15.75
CA GLU A 250 21.89 -6.45 -14.95
C GLU A 250 21.60 -6.22 -13.46
N LEU A 251 20.71 -5.28 -13.12
CA LEU A 251 20.26 -5.07 -11.74
C LEU A 251 19.50 -6.27 -11.19
N GLU A 252 18.68 -6.95 -12.00
CA GLU A 252 17.99 -8.18 -11.62
C GLU A 252 18.98 -9.24 -11.16
N ARG A 253 20.05 -9.44 -11.92
CA ARG A 253 21.13 -10.39 -11.64
C ARG A 253 21.89 -10.02 -10.37
N THR A 254 22.33 -8.76 -10.27
CA THR A 254 23.09 -8.23 -9.14
C THR A 254 22.31 -8.33 -7.83
N LEU A 255 21.03 -7.94 -7.85
CA LEU A 255 20.15 -7.97 -6.69
C LEU A 255 19.52 -9.35 -6.46
N SER A 256 19.67 -10.30 -7.39
CA SER A 256 19.04 -11.62 -7.38
C SER A 256 17.52 -11.56 -7.20
N VAL A 257 16.86 -10.61 -7.86
CA VAL A 257 15.46 -10.23 -7.57
C VAL A 257 14.50 -11.41 -7.79
N ARG A 258 14.64 -12.14 -8.91
CA ARG A 258 13.77 -13.30 -9.20
C ARG A 258 13.91 -14.37 -8.13
N ARG A 259 15.13 -14.70 -7.72
CA ARG A 259 15.41 -15.68 -6.67
C ARG A 259 14.76 -15.27 -5.34
N LYS A 260 14.95 -14.00 -4.94
CA LYS A 260 14.37 -13.42 -3.71
C LYS A 260 12.85 -13.51 -3.74
N LEU A 261 12.21 -12.91 -4.74
CA LEU A 261 10.74 -12.88 -4.87
C LEU A 261 10.14 -14.29 -4.95
N SER A 262 10.79 -15.23 -5.64
CA SER A 262 10.30 -16.61 -5.75
C SER A 262 10.35 -17.33 -4.39
N THR A 263 11.48 -17.21 -3.68
CA THR A 263 11.66 -17.79 -2.34
C THR A 263 10.61 -17.25 -1.38
N TYR A 264 10.36 -15.94 -1.43
CA TYR A 264 9.39 -15.27 -0.57
C TYR A 264 7.96 -15.64 -0.88
N THR A 265 7.60 -15.72 -2.16
CA THR A 265 6.25 -16.14 -2.58
C THR A 265 5.96 -17.57 -2.13
N ILE A 266 6.93 -18.48 -2.26
CA ILE A 266 6.82 -19.86 -1.77
C ILE A 266 6.60 -19.87 -0.25
N ALA A 267 7.41 -19.14 0.51
CA ALA A 267 7.29 -19.08 1.97
C ALA A 267 5.92 -18.53 2.42
N LEU A 268 5.42 -17.48 1.75
CA LEU A 268 4.10 -16.92 2.02
C LEU A 268 2.98 -17.91 1.71
N ASN A 269 3.04 -18.61 0.57
CA ASN A 269 2.04 -19.60 0.22
C ASN A 269 2.03 -20.79 1.18
N LEU A 270 3.20 -21.29 1.59
CA LEU A 270 3.30 -22.40 2.55
C LEU A 270 2.73 -22.05 3.93
N THR A 271 2.91 -20.81 4.37
CA THR A 271 2.42 -20.34 5.68
C THR A 271 0.97 -19.90 5.67
N SER A 272 0.40 -19.63 4.49
CA SER A 272 -0.97 -19.08 4.33
C SER A 272 -1.98 -20.09 3.77
N ASP A 273 -1.53 -21.17 3.12
CA ASP A 273 -2.40 -22.14 2.47
C ASP A 273 -2.83 -23.26 3.44
N ALA A 274 -4.09 -23.19 3.87
CA ALA A 274 -4.72 -24.15 4.76
C ALA A 274 -4.74 -25.60 4.20
N ASN A 275 -4.69 -25.79 2.89
CA ASN A 275 -4.67 -27.13 2.27
C ASN A 275 -3.26 -27.73 2.25
N LEU A 276 -2.22 -26.91 2.11
CA LEU A 276 -0.82 -27.34 2.28
C LEU A 276 -0.53 -27.66 3.74
N ILE A 277 -1.05 -26.86 4.68
CA ILE A 277 -0.98 -27.12 6.13
C ILE A 277 -1.61 -28.48 6.48
N LYS A 278 -2.75 -28.84 5.86
CA LYS A 278 -3.44 -30.13 6.08
C LYS A 278 -2.71 -31.36 5.51
N LYS A 279 -1.79 -31.17 4.55
CA LYS A 279 -0.97 -32.27 3.99
C LYS A 279 0.28 -32.55 4.84
N LEU A 280 0.52 -31.78 5.90
CA LEU A 280 1.64 -32.01 6.81
C LEU A 280 1.34 -33.20 7.75
N PRO A 281 2.36 -34.00 8.13
CA PRO A 281 2.17 -35.12 9.05
C PRO A 281 1.58 -34.67 10.39
N LYS A 282 0.67 -35.46 10.97
CA LYS A 282 -0.02 -35.15 12.25
C LYS A 282 0.92 -34.85 13.43
N ASN A 283 2.20 -35.25 13.35
CA ASN A 283 3.21 -35.05 14.38
C ASN A 283 4.17 -33.88 14.08
N HIS A 284 3.82 -32.99 13.15
CA HIS A 284 4.66 -31.86 12.78
C HIS A 284 4.70 -30.78 13.90
N LYS A 285 5.72 -30.81 14.75
CA LYS A 285 6.10 -29.69 15.62
C LYS A 285 7.12 -28.81 14.90
N GLY A 286 6.67 -28.05 13.91
CA GLY A 286 7.47 -27.06 13.21
C GLY A 286 7.03 -25.65 13.58
N HIS A 287 7.85 -24.93 14.34
CA HIS A 287 7.89 -23.47 14.21
C HIS A 287 8.59 -23.18 12.87
N TYR A 288 7.95 -22.45 11.96
CA TYR A 288 8.64 -21.93 10.78
C TYR A 288 9.54 -20.76 11.23
N LEU A 289 10.65 -21.08 11.88
CA LEU A 289 11.75 -20.15 12.03
C LEU A 289 12.39 -20.06 10.64
N VAL A 290 12.08 -19.00 9.91
CA VAL A 290 12.87 -18.66 8.71
C VAL A 290 14.24 -18.24 9.23
N THR A 291 15.20 -19.17 9.25
CA THR A 291 16.60 -18.84 9.44
C THR A 291 17.10 -18.13 8.19
N MET A 292 17.10 -16.80 8.23
CA MET A 292 17.83 -15.96 7.27
C MET A 292 19.31 -16.32 7.42
N ARG A 293 19.91 -16.97 6.41
CA ARG A 293 21.36 -17.12 6.37
C ARG A 293 21.96 -15.74 6.13
N ASN A 294 22.71 -15.22 7.10
CA ASN A 294 23.65 -14.14 6.84
C ASN A 294 24.61 -14.62 5.75
N ALA A 295 24.71 -13.85 4.67
CA ALA A 295 25.79 -14.02 3.71
C ALA A 295 27.07 -13.51 4.37
N GLU A 296 27.78 -14.38 5.09
CA GLU A 296 29.13 -14.06 5.56
C GLU A 296 30.17 -14.50 4.53
N ASN A 297 30.71 -13.48 3.87
CA ASN A 297 32.06 -13.30 3.37
C ASN A 297 32.98 -14.53 3.29
N LYS A 298 33.48 -14.81 2.08
CA LYS A 298 34.73 -15.56 1.89
C LYS A 298 35.90 -14.77 2.50
N PRO A 299 36.77 -15.39 3.31
CA PRO A 299 38.17 -15.04 3.35
C PRO A 299 38.93 -16.01 2.43
N ASN A 300 39.51 -15.44 1.38
CA ASN A 300 40.51 -16.08 0.55
C ASN A 300 41.86 -15.89 1.24
N THR A 301 42.41 -16.91 1.89
CA THR A 301 43.85 -16.95 2.19
C THR A 301 44.40 -18.34 1.96
N LYS A 302 45.09 -18.46 0.83
CA LYS A 302 46.18 -19.40 0.62
C LYS A 302 47.24 -19.18 1.70
N THR A 303 47.63 -20.23 2.41
CA THR A 303 49.02 -20.40 2.82
C THR A 303 49.39 -21.88 2.74
N LYS A 304 50.38 -22.14 1.90
CA LYS A 304 51.07 -23.40 1.71
C LYS A 304 52.12 -23.59 2.81
N LYS A 305 52.28 -24.86 3.20
CA LYS A 305 53.52 -25.60 3.52
C LYS A 305 54.25 -25.37 4.86
N CYS A 306 54.56 -26.54 5.44
CA CYS A 306 55.81 -26.97 6.12
C CYS A 306 56.24 -26.14 7.34
N SER A 307 56.49 -26.71 8.52
CA SER A 307 56.98 -28.05 8.89
C SER A 307 56.44 -28.45 10.25
#